data_AF-A0A8T4VA08-F1
#
_entry.id   AF-A0A8T4VA08-F1
#
_cell.length_a   1.000
_cell.length_b   1.000
_cell.length_c   1.000
_cell.angle_alpha   90.00
_cell.angle_beta   90.00
_cell.angle_gamma   90.00
#
_symmetry.space_group_name_H-M   'P 1'
#
loop_
_entity.id
_entity.type
_entity.pdbx_description
1 polymer ?
#
loop_
_entity_poly.entity_id
_entity_poly.type
_entity_poly.pdbx_seq_one_letter_code
_entity_poly.pdbx_strand_id
1 'polypeptide(L)'
;MTLTNILMEMGIDKSRAETAKIPEGRFYDVFGELEILLGGTEHGFEHALDVFSNGEILDYHQVKLDEYLKLARIVAGKIGYNVNQRQIFYSVDSLKNYLDGPQEQKLDFSRLRIERYRILHNNPQSIRYLRELIKSNELTTGDHEHWKKERSMCDGGARGVDICKDIGRQINKIYDDLGLPRPGIVINHGQRRIIINEETRELLRQIKNYKEQNL
;
A
#
# COMPACT_ATOMS: atom_id res chain seq x y z
N MET A 1 -21.11 21.65 -4.68
CA MET A 1 -20.53 20.66 -3.74
C MET A 1 -19.05 20.99 -3.64
N THR A 2 -18.52 21.25 -2.44
CA THR A 2 -17.10 21.62 -2.26
C THR A 2 -16.22 20.37 -2.27
N LEU A 3 -14.95 20.49 -2.71
CA LEU A 3 -13.95 19.41 -2.66
C LEU A 3 -13.88 18.77 -1.26
N THR A 4 -14.01 19.62 -0.25
CA THR A 4 -14.12 19.29 1.17
C THR A 4 -15.26 18.31 1.49
N ASN A 5 -16.44 18.49 0.88
CA ASN A 5 -17.58 17.60 1.09
C ASN A 5 -17.40 16.28 0.36
N ILE A 6 -16.77 16.27 -0.83
CA ILE A 6 -16.49 15.06 -1.60
C ILE A 6 -15.48 14.18 -0.87
N LEU A 7 -14.37 14.76 -0.39
CA LEU A 7 -13.34 14.02 0.36
C LEU A 7 -13.88 13.47 1.69
N MET A 8 -14.79 14.20 2.35
CA MET A 8 -15.46 13.73 3.58
C MET A 8 -16.50 12.63 3.31
N GLU A 9 -17.30 12.73 2.25
CA GLU A 9 -18.26 11.69 1.85
C GLU A 9 -17.58 10.40 1.37
N MET A 10 -16.35 10.50 0.85
CA MET A 10 -15.53 9.35 0.41
C MET A 10 -14.76 8.68 1.56
N GLY A 11 -14.91 9.13 2.80
CA GLY A 11 -14.31 8.49 3.97
C GLY A 11 -12.78 8.63 4.05
N ILE A 12 -12.19 9.64 3.39
CA ILE A 12 -10.79 10.01 3.61
C ILE A 12 -10.70 10.60 5.01
N ASP A 13 -10.29 9.73 5.92
CA ASP A 13 -10.34 9.93 7.35
C ASP A 13 -9.49 11.15 7.75
N LYS A 14 -10.17 12.25 8.14
CA LYS A 14 -9.53 13.47 8.69
C LYS A 14 -8.51 13.13 9.78
N SER A 15 -8.69 12.01 10.48
CA SER A 15 -7.76 11.51 11.49
C SER A 15 -6.32 11.29 10.97
N ARG A 16 -6.14 10.85 9.71
CA ARG A 16 -4.80 10.66 9.12
C ARG A 16 -4.13 11.99 8.78
N ALA A 17 -4.89 12.95 8.24
CA ALA A 17 -4.40 14.29 7.96
C ALA A 17 -3.99 15.06 9.24
N GLU A 18 -4.79 14.92 10.30
CA GLU A 18 -4.48 15.46 11.63
C GLU A 18 -3.25 14.80 12.24
N THR A 19 -3.08 13.49 12.06
CA THR A 19 -1.88 12.75 12.50
C THR A 19 -0.62 13.17 11.73
N ALA A 20 -0.76 13.56 10.46
CA ALA A 20 0.30 14.06 9.59
C ALA A 20 0.84 15.44 10.00
N LYS A 21 0.08 16.19 10.82
CA LYS A 21 0.31 17.62 11.12
C LYS A 21 0.37 18.50 9.87
N ILE A 22 -0.34 18.13 8.81
CA ILE A 22 -0.47 18.96 7.62
C ILE A 22 -1.52 20.04 7.94
N PRO A 23 -1.19 21.35 7.84
CA PRO A 23 -2.18 22.41 8.05
C PRO A 23 -3.38 22.22 7.12
N GLU A 24 -4.60 22.45 7.61
CA GLU A 24 -5.83 22.18 6.87
C GLU A 24 -5.87 22.90 5.50
N GLY A 25 -5.33 24.12 5.39
CA GLY A 25 -5.18 24.81 4.10
C GLY A 25 -4.25 24.09 3.12
N ARG A 26 -3.14 23.54 3.61
CA ARG A 26 -2.14 22.83 2.78
C ARG A 26 -2.64 21.47 2.31
N PHE A 27 -3.56 20.85 3.05
CA PHE A 27 -4.14 19.55 2.67
C PHE A 27 -4.85 19.64 1.31
N TYR A 28 -5.64 20.69 1.10
CA TYR A 28 -6.35 20.91 -0.17
C TYR A 28 -5.40 21.34 -1.28
N ASP A 29 -4.39 22.16 -0.96
CA ASP A 29 -3.37 22.56 -1.92
C ASP A 29 -2.61 21.35 -2.47
N VAL A 30 -2.23 20.40 -1.60
CA VAL A 30 -1.52 19.16 -1.98
C VAL A 30 -2.40 18.27 -2.85
N PHE A 31 -3.71 18.18 -2.55
CA PHE A 31 -4.64 17.41 -3.38
C PHE A 31 -4.77 18.04 -4.77
N GLY A 32 -4.96 19.35 -4.85
CA GLY A 32 -5.05 20.07 -6.13
C GLY A 32 -3.75 19.98 -6.93
N GLU A 33 -2.59 20.06 -6.27
CA GLU A 33 -1.29 19.82 -6.91
C GLU A 33 -1.21 18.40 -7.48
N LEU A 34 -1.60 17.39 -6.72
CA LEU A 34 -1.59 16.01 -7.21
C LEU A 34 -2.57 15.77 -8.36
N GLU A 35 -3.76 16.34 -8.30
CA GLU A 35 -4.76 16.24 -9.37
C GLU A 35 -4.19 16.79 -10.68
N ILE A 36 -3.56 17.97 -10.63
CA ILE A 36 -2.90 18.59 -11.78
C ILE A 36 -1.72 17.74 -12.28
N LEU A 37 -0.94 17.15 -11.38
CA LEU A 37 0.24 16.36 -11.71
C LEU A 37 -0.06 14.97 -12.26
N LEU A 38 -1.12 14.32 -11.75
CA LEU A 38 -1.46 12.92 -12.05
C LEU A 38 -2.53 12.78 -13.14
N GLY A 39 -3.07 13.89 -13.63
CA GLY A 39 -3.94 13.85 -14.78
C GLY A 39 -4.07 15.20 -15.45
N GLY A 40 -3.39 15.35 -16.58
CA GLY A 40 -3.88 16.23 -17.64
C GLY A 40 -5.30 15.83 -18.05
N THR A 41 -6.27 16.30 -17.28
CA THR A 41 -7.71 16.50 -17.53
C THR A 41 -8.71 15.33 -17.53
N GLU A 42 -8.38 14.04 -17.67
CA GLU A 42 -9.45 12.99 -17.68
C GLU A 42 -9.51 12.05 -16.45
N HIS A 43 -8.40 11.82 -15.73
CA HIS A 43 -8.37 10.92 -14.56
C HIS A 43 -7.57 11.47 -13.37
N GLY A 44 -7.21 12.75 -13.37
CA GLY A 44 -6.36 13.35 -12.32
C GLY A 44 -6.98 13.27 -10.94
N PHE A 45 -8.29 13.48 -10.86
CA PHE A 45 -9.04 13.40 -9.61
C PHE A 45 -9.01 11.99 -9.00
N GLU A 46 -9.29 10.95 -9.80
CA GLU A 46 -9.31 9.56 -9.34
C GLU A 46 -7.92 9.11 -8.86
N HIS A 47 -6.87 9.49 -9.57
CA HIS A 47 -5.49 9.17 -9.19
C HIS A 47 -5.05 9.93 -7.93
N ALA A 48 -5.39 11.22 -7.81
CA ALA A 48 -5.09 11.99 -6.60
C ALA A 48 -5.81 11.41 -5.39
N LEU A 49 -7.07 11.01 -5.55
CA LEU A 49 -7.85 10.34 -4.52
C LEU A 49 -7.23 9.01 -4.10
N ASP A 50 -6.77 8.21 -5.06
CA ASP A 50 -6.11 6.95 -4.81
C ASP A 50 -4.81 7.17 -4.02
N VAL A 51 -3.93 8.06 -4.48
CA VAL A 51 -2.69 8.41 -3.76
C VAL A 51 -2.95 8.93 -2.35
N PHE A 52 -3.98 9.74 -2.14
CA PHE A 52 -4.34 10.24 -0.80
C PHE A 52 -4.87 9.14 0.12
N SER A 53 -5.74 8.27 -0.40
CA SER A 53 -6.35 7.20 0.39
C SER A 53 -5.33 6.13 0.75
N ASN A 54 -4.50 5.81 -0.22
CA ASN A 54 -3.69 4.61 -0.22
C ASN A 54 -2.22 4.89 0.04
N GLY A 55 -1.66 6.04 -0.39
CA GLY A 55 -0.24 6.35 -0.26
C GLY A 55 0.24 6.77 1.13
N GLU A 56 1.55 6.93 1.23
CA GLU A 56 2.25 7.42 2.43
C GLU A 56 2.26 8.94 2.54
N ILE A 57 1.63 9.64 1.59
CA ILE A 57 1.65 11.11 1.54
C ILE A 57 1.11 11.75 2.82
N LEU A 58 0.11 11.11 3.43
CA LEU A 58 -0.48 11.50 4.71
C LEU A 58 0.37 11.08 5.92
N ASP A 59 1.43 10.30 5.72
CA ASP A 59 2.35 9.90 6.79
C ASP A 59 3.61 10.80 6.78
N TYR A 60 3.73 11.72 5.81
CA TYR A 60 4.88 12.59 5.64
C TYR A 60 4.77 13.88 6.44
N HIS A 61 5.85 14.21 7.15
CA HIS A 61 6.08 15.58 7.59
C HIS A 61 6.39 16.48 6.39
N GLN A 62 6.21 17.79 6.58
CA GLN A 62 6.32 18.81 5.55
C GLN A 62 7.52 18.65 4.59
N VAL A 63 8.71 18.36 5.11
CA VAL A 63 9.92 18.17 4.29
C VAL A 63 9.80 16.99 3.33
N LYS A 64 9.28 15.84 3.79
CA LYS A 64 9.08 14.65 2.95
C LYS A 64 7.93 14.83 1.96
N LEU A 65 6.91 15.59 2.35
CA LEU A 65 5.80 15.94 1.47
C LEU A 65 6.28 16.82 0.31
N ASP A 66 7.11 17.81 0.59
CA ASP A 66 7.71 18.67 -0.43
C ASP A 66 8.66 17.89 -1.34
N GLU A 67 9.42 16.95 -0.78
CA GLU A 67 10.25 16.02 -1.56
C GLU A 67 9.40 15.14 -2.48
N TYR A 68 8.30 14.58 -1.96
CA TYR A 68 7.35 13.79 -2.74
C TYR A 68 6.77 14.60 -3.91
N LEU A 69 6.24 15.79 -3.65
CA LEU A 69 5.67 16.66 -4.68
C LEU A 69 6.71 17.07 -5.73
N LYS A 70 7.94 17.36 -5.31
CA LYS A 70 9.05 17.67 -6.22
C LYS A 70 9.36 16.48 -7.14
N LEU A 71 9.46 15.28 -6.59
CA LEU A 71 9.74 14.08 -7.38
C LEU A 71 8.58 13.72 -8.30
N ALA A 72 7.34 13.84 -7.82
CA ALA A 72 6.13 13.65 -8.62
C ALA A 72 6.09 14.57 -9.83
N ARG A 73 6.48 15.85 -9.67
CA ARG A 73 6.64 16.80 -10.81
C ARG A 73 7.66 16.33 -11.83
N ILE A 74 8.82 15.86 -11.39
CA ILE A 74 9.88 15.37 -12.29
C ILE A 74 9.37 14.13 -13.06
N VAL A 75 8.71 13.21 -12.35
CA VAL A 75 8.14 12.00 -12.93
C VAL A 75 7.03 12.33 -13.93
N ALA A 76 6.09 13.21 -13.59
CA ALA A 76 5.04 13.66 -14.50
C ALA A 76 5.63 14.29 -15.77
N GLY A 77 6.68 15.11 -15.64
CA GLY A 77 7.41 15.67 -16.79
C GLY A 77 8.08 14.62 -17.68
N LYS A 78 8.58 13.52 -17.12
CA LYS A 78 9.13 12.38 -17.88
C LYS A 78 8.04 11.52 -18.54
N ILE A 79 6.94 11.27 -17.85
CA ILE A 79 5.79 10.49 -18.36
C ILE A 79 5.11 11.20 -19.54
N GLY A 80 5.22 12.54 -19.63
CA GLY A 80 4.76 13.36 -20.76
C GLY A 80 5.29 12.99 -22.16
N TYR A 81 6.08 11.93 -22.31
CA TYR A 81 6.52 11.34 -23.58
C TYR A 81 6.07 9.89 -23.83
N ASN A 82 5.39 9.23 -22.86
CA ASN A 82 4.93 7.83 -22.97
C ASN A 82 3.49 7.68 -22.48
N VAL A 83 2.53 7.97 -23.36
CA VAL A 83 1.10 8.22 -23.05
C VAL A 83 0.28 6.95 -22.66
N ASN A 84 0.90 5.79 -22.41
CA ASN A 84 0.15 4.54 -22.19
C ASN A 84 0.29 3.88 -20.82
N GLN A 85 0.94 4.48 -19.82
CA GLN A 85 1.11 3.83 -18.52
C GLN A 85 0.46 4.62 -17.37
N ARG A 86 -0.63 4.05 -16.85
CA ARG A 86 -1.24 4.39 -15.55
C ARG A 86 -0.28 4.02 -14.42
N GLN A 87 0.75 4.82 -14.22
CA GLN A 87 1.73 4.60 -13.16
C GLN A 87 1.42 5.53 -11.99
N ILE A 88 0.81 4.97 -10.95
CA ILE A 88 0.49 5.67 -9.70
C ILE A 88 1.61 5.39 -8.71
N PHE A 89 2.16 6.45 -8.12
CA PHE A 89 3.24 6.39 -7.15
C PHE A 89 2.70 6.69 -5.76
N TYR A 90 3.02 5.84 -4.78
CA TYR A 90 2.45 5.93 -3.42
C TYR A 90 3.47 6.39 -2.37
N SER A 91 4.75 6.49 -2.73
CA SER A 91 5.83 6.89 -1.83
C SER A 91 6.97 7.64 -2.53
N VAL A 92 7.78 8.37 -1.75
CA VAL A 92 9.04 9.00 -2.22
C VAL A 92 9.97 7.98 -2.86
N ASP A 93 10.07 6.79 -2.27
CA ASP A 93 10.96 5.74 -2.74
C ASP A 93 10.48 5.16 -4.08
N SER A 94 9.18 4.99 -4.26
CA SER A 94 8.60 4.57 -5.56
C SER A 94 8.91 5.57 -6.69
N LEU A 95 8.91 6.87 -6.40
CA LEU A 95 9.28 7.91 -7.36
C LEU A 95 10.78 7.90 -7.67
N LYS A 96 11.64 7.75 -6.65
CA LYS A 96 13.10 7.66 -6.84
C LYS A 96 13.48 6.46 -7.70
N ASN A 97 12.94 5.28 -7.37
CA ASN A 97 13.17 4.05 -8.11
C ASN A 97 12.79 4.20 -9.59
N TYR A 98 11.66 4.83 -9.88
CA TYR A 98 11.26 5.10 -11.26
C TYR A 98 12.22 6.06 -11.99
N LEU A 99 12.67 7.12 -11.31
CA LEU A 99 13.57 8.11 -11.88
C LEU A 99 14.97 7.55 -12.18
N ASP A 100 15.43 6.57 -11.40
CA ASP A 100 16.72 5.91 -11.52
C ASP A 100 16.76 4.85 -12.66
N GLY A 101 15.61 4.56 -13.29
CA GLY A 101 15.49 3.65 -14.44
C GLY A 101 15.41 2.16 -14.07
N PRO A 102 15.21 1.27 -15.06
CA PRO A 102 15.16 -0.17 -14.82
C PRO A 102 16.55 -0.67 -14.43
N GLN A 103 16.86 -0.62 -13.14
CA GLN A 103 17.88 -1.50 -12.59
C GLN A 103 17.29 -2.89 -12.52
N GLU A 104 18.08 -3.93 -12.80
CA GLU A 104 17.75 -5.29 -12.35
C GLU A 104 17.63 -5.21 -10.82
N GLN A 105 16.41 -4.94 -10.33
CA GLN A 105 16.14 -4.77 -8.92
C GLN A 105 16.28 -6.14 -8.28
N LYS A 106 17.50 -6.45 -7.84
CA LYS A 106 17.67 -7.37 -6.73
C LYS A 106 16.93 -6.74 -5.57
N LEU A 107 15.78 -7.32 -5.26
CA LEU A 107 14.93 -6.86 -4.16
C LEU A 107 15.77 -6.86 -2.88
N ASP A 108 16.00 -5.67 -2.33
CA ASP A 108 16.73 -5.50 -1.09
C ASP A 108 15.76 -5.64 0.09
N PHE A 109 15.67 -6.85 0.62
CA PHE A 109 14.85 -7.14 1.80
C PHE A 109 15.47 -6.65 3.12
N SER A 110 16.71 -6.14 3.13
CA SER A 110 17.39 -5.71 4.37
C SER A 110 16.71 -4.52 5.06
N ARG A 111 15.96 -3.73 4.30
CA ARG A 111 15.20 -2.58 4.81
C ARG A 111 13.78 -2.94 5.24
N LEU A 112 13.30 -4.14 4.88
CA LEU A 112 11.95 -4.59 5.18
C LEU A 112 11.85 -4.93 6.67
N ARG A 113 11.03 -4.16 7.40
CA ARG A 113 10.76 -4.41 8.82
C ARG A 113 9.71 -5.52 8.97
N ILE A 114 10.16 -6.76 8.87
CA ILE A 114 9.35 -8.00 8.90
C ILE A 114 8.40 -8.01 10.12
N GLU A 115 8.84 -7.50 11.25
CA GLU A 115 8.06 -7.42 12.49
C GLU A 115 6.78 -6.59 12.39
N ARG A 116 6.66 -5.69 11.39
CA ARG A 116 5.45 -4.92 11.13
C ARG A 116 4.35 -5.73 10.46
N TYR A 117 4.71 -6.84 9.81
CA TYR A 117 3.82 -7.63 8.97
C TYR A 117 3.43 -8.93 9.66
N ARG A 118 2.23 -8.95 10.24
CA ARG A 118 1.70 -10.13 10.93
C ARG A 118 1.66 -11.37 10.04
N ILE A 119 1.38 -11.23 8.75
CA ILE A 119 1.41 -12.34 7.77
C ILE A 119 2.80 -12.98 7.66
N LEU A 120 3.86 -12.23 8.00
CA LEU A 120 5.25 -12.68 8.03
C LEU A 120 5.72 -13.10 9.43
N HIS A 121 4.86 -13.14 10.46
CA HIS A 121 5.26 -13.56 11.82
C HIS A 121 5.43 -15.09 11.95
N ASN A 122 6.13 -15.52 13.00
CA ASN A 122 6.42 -16.94 13.30
C ASN A 122 5.33 -17.63 14.16
N ASN A 123 4.05 -17.32 13.94
CA ASN A 123 2.96 -18.10 14.55
C ASN A 123 2.29 -19.06 13.56
N PRO A 124 1.66 -20.14 14.05
CA PRO A 124 1.04 -21.15 13.21
C PRO A 124 0.02 -20.62 12.20
N GLN A 125 -0.79 -19.61 12.56
CA GLN A 125 -1.80 -19.05 11.66
C GLN A 125 -1.14 -18.25 10.53
N SER A 126 -0.20 -17.36 10.83
CA SER A 126 0.57 -16.61 9.83
C SER A 126 1.32 -17.53 8.88
N ILE A 127 1.98 -18.57 9.41
CA ILE A 127 2.68 -19.58 8.62
C ILE A 127 1.71 -20.31 7.68
N ARG A 128 0.52 -20.67 8.17
CA ARG A 128 -0.51 -21.32 7.37
C ARG A 128 -0.96 -20.42 6.22
N TYR A 129 -1.34 -19.18 6.52
CA TYR A 129 -1.82 -18.22 5.53
C TYR A 129 -0.76 -17.91 4.45
N LEU A 130 0.48 -17.64 4.87
CA LEU A 130 1.58 -17.39 3.94
C LEU A 130 1.86 -18.61 3.05
N ARG A 131 1.80 -19.82 3.62
CA ARG A 131 1.98 -21.06 2.86
C ARG A 131 0.86 -21.29 1.84
N GLU A 132 -0.40 -21.02 2.20
CA GLU A 132 -1.54 -21.13 1.28
C GLU A 132 -1.37 -20.15 0.11
N LEU A 133 -1.08 -18.88 0.39
CA LEU A 133 -0.80 -17.88 -0.66
C LEU A 133 0.34 -18.30 -1.59
N ILE A 134 1.45 -18.81 -1.04
CA ILE A 134 2.60 -19.26 -1.85
C ILE A 134 2.29 -20.54 -2.64
N LYS A 135 1.49 -21.46 -2.10
CA LYS A 135 1.24 -22.77 -2.73
C LYS A 135 0.14 -22.71 -3.78
N SER A 136 -0.94 -21.98 -3.51
CA SER A 136 -2.17 -22.00 -4.33
C SER A 136 -2.54 -20.66 -4.95
N ASN A 137 -1.74 -19.60 -4.75
CA ASN A 137 -2.09 -18.22 -5.13
C ASN A 137 -3.37 -17.73 -4.45
N GLU A 138 -3.82 -18.43 -3.42
CA GLU A 138 -5.14 -18.27 -2.84
C GLU A 138 -5.08 -18.56 -1.35
N LEU A 139 -5.85 -17.78 -0.60
CA LEU A 139 -6.15 -18.00 0.80
C LEU A 139 -7.66 -17.85 1.02
N THR A 140 -8.27 -18.81 1.72
CA THR A 140 -9.67 -18.73 2.16
C THR A 140 -9.74 -18.81 3.69
N THR A 141 -10.54 -17.93 4.30
CA THR A 141 -10.74 -17.89 5.77
C THR A 141 -12.08 -18.50 6.17
N GLY A 142 -12.08 -19.20 7.31
CA GLY A 142 -13.27 -19.86 7.83
C GLY A 142 -14.31 -18.91 8.43
N ASP A 143 -15.54 -19.39 8.62
CA ASP A 143 -16.66 -18.54 9.01
C ASP A 143 -16.55 -17.90 10.40
N HIS A 144 -15.88 -18.62 11.30
CA HIS A 144 -15.62 -18.20 12.67
C HIS A 144 -14.12 -18.14 12.95
N GLU A 145 -13.31 -17.99 11.89
CA GLU A 145 -11.87 -17.93 12.04
C GLU A 145 -11.46 -16.59 12.66
N HIS A 146 -10.63 -16.66 13.70
CA HIS A 146 -10.04 -15.50 14.37
C HIS A 146 -8.53 -15.55 14.23
N TRP A 147 -7.93 -14.47 13.73
CA TRP A 147 -6.47 -14.34 13.70
C TRP A 147 -6.01 -13.58 14.95
N LYS A 148 -5.69 -14.33 16.00
CA LYS A 148 -5.36 -13.80 17.34
C LYS A 148 -4.00 -13.07 17.34
N LYS A 149 -3.87 -12.04 18.18
CA LYS A 149 -2.56 -11.43 18.48
C LYS A 149 -1.87 -12.31 19.52
N GLU A 150 -0.60 -12.67 19.29
CA GLU A 150 0.21 -13.54 20.17
C GLU A 150 0.24 -13.09 21.65
N ARG A 151 -0.03 -11.82 21.97
CA ARG A 151 0.05 -11.25 23.33
C ARG A 151 -1.27 -10.82 23.96
N SER A 152 -2.43 -10.99 23.32
CA SER A 152 -3.71 -10.59 23.93
C SER A 152 -4.56 -11.81 24.28
N MET A 153 -4.80 -12.01 25.59
CA MET A 153 -5.86 -12.93 26.08
C MET A 153 -7.27 -12.45 25.70
N CYS A 154 -7.41 -11.23 25.18
CA CYS A 154 -8.66 -10.66 24.70
C CYS A 154 -8.90 -11.00 23.22
N ASP A 155 -10.14 -11.33 22.87
CA ASP A 155 -10.63 -11.74 21.53
C ASP A 155 -10.58 -10.63 20.44
N GLY A 156 -9.59 -9.74 20.50
CA GLY A 156 -9.44 -8.55 19.64
C GLY A 156 -8.64 -8.76 18.35
N GLY A 157 -8.70 -9.97 17.77
CA GLY A 157 -8.08 -10.27 16.47
C GLY A 157 -9.05 -10.08 15.30
N ALA A 158 -8.53 -9.86 14.08
CA ALA A 158 -9.34 -9.84 12.86
C ALA A 158 -10.14 -11.15 12.71
N ARG A 159 -11.39 -11.05 12.25
CA ARG A 159 -12.34 -12.18 12.17
C ARG A 159 -12.82 -12.37 10.73
N GLY A 160 -12.92 -13.62 10.28
CA GLY A 160 -13.48 -13.97 8.97
C GLY A 160 -12.94 -13.10 7.82
N VAL A 161 -13.80 -12.30 7.20
CA VAL A 161 -13.46 -11.38 6.09
C VAL A 161 -12.39 -10.35 6.47
N ASP A 162 -12.36 -9.89 7.72
CA ASP A 162 -11.40 -8.87 8.16
C ASP A 162 -9.97 -9.42 8.18
N ILE A 163 -9.80 -10.74 8.29
CA ILE A 163 -8.50 -11.40 8.13
C ILE A 163 -8.02 -11.18 6.69
N CYS A 164 -8.87 -11.40 5.70
CA CYS A 164 -8.53 -11.19 4.29
C CYS A 164 -8.20 -9.73 3.99
N LYS A 165 -8.99 -8.80 4.52
CA LYS A 165 -8.71 -7.35 4.40
C LYS A 165 -7.37 -6.97 5.02
N ASP A 166 -7.07 -7.51 6.20
CA ASP A 166 -5.81 -7.24 6.90
C ASP A 166 -4.61 -7.79 6.14
N ILE A 167 -4.71 -9.01 5.59
CA ILE A 167 -3.65 -9.61 4.77
C ILE A 167 -3.45 -8.82 3.47
N GLY A 168 -4.53 -8.47 2.75
CA GLY A 168 -4.44 -7.66 1.54
C GLY A 168 -3.76 -6.31 1.79
N ARG A 169 -4.13 -5.63 2.88
CA ARG A 169 -3.48 -4.38 3.32
C ARG A 169 -2.00 -4.59 3.65
N GLN A 170 -1.63 -5.68 4.31
CA GLN A 170 -0.22 -5.97 4.61
C GLN A 170 0.59 -6.24 3.34
N ILE A 171 0.05 -6.99 2.38
CA ILE A 171 0.73 -7.26 1.10
C ILE A 171 0.95 -5.95 0.33
N ASN A 172 -0.08 -5.11 0.21
CA ASN A 172 0.06 -3.80 -0.45
C ASN A 172 1.17 -2.96 0.21
N LYS A 173 1.24 -2.96 1.54
CA LYS A 173 2.26 -2.23 2.30
C LYS A 173 3.68 -2.82 2.13
N ILE A 174 3.81 -4.13 1.98
CA ILE A 174 5.10 -4.78 1.65
C ILE A 174 5.60 -4.26 0.29
N TYR A 175 4.72 -4.16 -0.71
CA TYR A 175 5.08 -3.61 -2.00
C TYR A 175 5.56 -2.15 -1.88
N ASP A 176 4.89 -1.34 -1.07
CA ASP A 176 5.31 0.05 -0.81
C ASP A 176 6.69 0.14 -0.17
N ASP A 177 6.94 -0.66 0.88
CA ASP A 177 8.23 -0.69 1.60
C ASP A 177 9.38 -1.13 0.68
N LEU A 178 9.07 -1.92 -0.36
CA LEU A 178 10.03 -2.35 -1.38
C LEU A 178 10.08 -1.39 -2.59
N GLY A 179 9.26 -0.33 -2.59
CA GLY A 179 9.18 0.63 -3.69
C GLY A 179 8.67 0.03 -5.00
N LEU A 180 7.81 -0.99 -4.90
CA LEU A 180 7.19 -1.70 -6.02
C LEU A 180 5.74 -1.24 -6.25
N PRO A 181 5.22 -1.33 -7.49
CA PRO A 181 3.81 -1.06 -7.78
C PRO A 181 2.89 -2.04 -7.05
N ARG A 182 1.87 -1.54 -6.34
CA ARG A 182 0.94 -2.39 -5.60
C ARG A 182 0.22 -3.39 -6.50
N PRO A 183 -0.04 -4.62 -6.02
CA PRO A 183 -0.76 -5.64 -6.78
C PRO A 183 -2.27 -5.40 -6.86
N GLY A 184 -2.80 -4.33 -6.25
CA GLY A 184 -4.21 -3.96 -6.34
C GLY A 184 -5.17 -4.92 -5.63
N ILE A 185 -4.73 -5.56 -4.53
CA ILE A 185 -5.57 -6.50 -3.79
C ILE A 185 -6.66 -5.73 -3.05
N VAL A 186 -7.89 -5.81 -3.56
CA VAL A 186 -9.10 -5.23 -2.96
C VAL A 186 -10.05 -6.35 -2.55
N ILE A 187 -10.46 -6.36 -1.28
CA ILE A 187 -11.36 -7.38 -0.72
C ILE A 187 -12.72 -6.74 -0.41
N ASN A 188 -13.73 -7.13 -1.17
CA ASN A 188 -15.10 -6.63 -1.04
C ASN A 188 -15.83 -7.23 0.18
N HIS A 189 -16.98 -6.64 0.52
CA HIS A 189 -17.84 -7.17 1.58
C HIS A 189 -18.22 -8.64 1.33
N GLY A 190 -18.06 -9.48 2.35
CA GLY A 190 -18.37 -10.92 2.29
C GLY A 190 -17.33 -11.80 1.60
N GLN A 191 -16.29 -11.23 0.97
CA GLN A 191 -15.23 -12.01 0.35
C GLN A 191 -14.27 -12.56 1.40
N ARG A 192 -14.37 -13.86 1.67
CA ARG A 192 -13.49 -14.61 2.59
C ARG A 192 -12.30 -15.24 1.87
N ARG A 193 -12.00 -14.76 0.67
CA ARG A 193 -10.98 -15.32 -0.21
C ARG A 193 -10.10 -14.19 -0.74
N ILE A 194 -8.79 -14.39 -0.70
CA ILE A 194 -7.80 -13.58 -1.39
C ILE A 194 -7.26 -14.41 -2.53
N ILE A 195 -7.14 -13.81 -3.71
CA ILE A 195 -6.42 -14.37 -4.85
C ILE A 195 -5.31 -13.38 -5.17
N ILE A 196 -4.08 -13.88 -5.32
CA ILE A 196 -2.91 -13.09 -5.70
C ILE A 196 -2.40 -13.51 -7.08
N ASN A 197 -1.72 -12.61 -7.77
CA ASN A 197 -1.08 -12.93 -9.04
C ASN A 197 0.25 -13.68 -8.81
N GLU A 198 0.84 -14.16 -9.90
CA GLU A 198 2.08 -14.94 -9.87
C GLU A 198 3.27 -14.14 -9.31
N GLU A 199 3.33 -12.85 -9.65
CA GLU A 199 4.39 -11.95 -9.20
C GLU A 199 4.35 -11.76 -7.67
N THR A 200 3.16 -11.53 -7.10
CA THR A 200 2.96 -11.45 -5.66
C THR A 200 3.27 -12.76 -4.97
N ARG A 201 2.91 -13.91 -5.56
CA ARG A 201 3.33 -15.21 -5.01
C ARG A 201 4.85 -15.27 -4.92
N GLU A 202 5.53 -14.94 -6.01
CA GLU A 202 6.98 -15.06 -6.09
C GLU A 202 7.69 -14.14 -5.09
N LEU A 203 7.21 -12.90 -4.95
CA LEU A 203 7.70 -11.96 -3.95
C LEU A 203 7.55 -12.51 -2.53
N LEU A 204 6.37 -13.01 -2.18
CA LEU A 204 6.11 -13.59 -0.85
C LEU A 204 7.00 -14.81 -0.59
N ARG A 205 7.30 -15.62 -1.61
CA ARG A 205 8.23 -16.75 -1.53
C ARG A 205 9.66 -16.28 -1.26
N GLN A 206 10.12 -15.23 -1.93
CA GLN A 206 11.45 -14.66 -1.71
C GLN A 206 11.60 -14.06 -0.30
N ILE A 207 10.60 -13.32 0.17
CA ILE A 207 10.56 -12.77 1.53
C ILE A 207 10.59 -13.89 2.57
N LYS A 208 9.83 -14.98 2.36
CA LYS A 208 9.85 -16.16 3.24
C LYS A 208 11.26 -16.76 3.32
N ASN A 209 11.91 -16.98 2.17
CA ASN A 209 13.25 -17.55 2.12
C ASN A 209 14.29 -16.64 2.77
N TYR A 210 14.23 -15.33 2.52
CA TYR A 210 15.10 -14.34 3.15
C TYR A 210 14.97 -14.37 4.67
N LYS A 211 13.73 -14.41 5.17
CA LYS A 211 13.43 -14.51 6.60
C LYS A 211 14.01 -15.79 7.23
N GLU A 212 13.90 -16.94 6.57
CA GLU A 212 14.42 -18.23 7.06
C GLU A 212 15.95 -18.30 7.09
N GLN A 213 16.64 -17.42 6.35
CA GLN A 213 18.11 -17.35 6.30
C GLN A 213 18.72 -16.33 7.28
N ASN A 214 17.93 -15.37 7.77
CA ASN A 214 18.42 -14.21 8.55
C ASN A 214 17.81 -14.12 9.97
N LEU A 215 16.99 -15.09 10.38
CA LEU A 215 16.46 -15.27 11.74
C LEU A 215 16.84 -16.64 12.28
#